data_AF-A0AB38DTF0-F1
#
_entry.id   AF-A0AB38DTF0-F1
#
_cell.length_a   1.000
_cell.length_b   1.000
_cell.length_c   1.000
_cell.angle_alpha   90.00
_cell.angle_beta   90.00
_cell.angle_gamma   90.00
#
_symmetry.space_group_name_H-M   'P 1'
#
loop_
_entity.id
_entity.type
_entity.pdbx_description
1 polymer ?
#
loop_
_entity_poly.entity_id
_entity_poly.type
_entity_poly.pdbx_seq_one_letter_code
_entity_poly.pdbx_strand_id
1 'polypeptide(L)'
;MNASNRIPLSVRISQEDADFIAGLNLEGANTPSEKIREILKQARLMNAQQQDYGAALNQAEQFFQTAKHEVLHAEKQLGVHSPILARVFELLPDLSATLASDLPEEADLDSLKKYEQEIMRRVVRLADSILQLAVTGRGAAYDDAVLAELENTLKLARIVWQRYEDEAV
;
A
#
# COMPACT_ATOMS: atom_id res chain seq x y z
N MET A 1 28.75 13.56 22.12
CA MET A 1 29.88 12.79 22.67
C MET A 1 29.72 11.32 22.27
N ASN A 2 30.80 10.76 21.72
CA ASN A 2 31.09 9.36 21.37
C ASN A 2 30.26 8.67 20.26
N ALA A 3 30.76 8.81 19.04
CA ALA A 3 30.65 7.80 18.00
C ALA A 3 31.36 6.49 18.46
N SER A 4 30.84 5.35 18.00
CA SER A 4 31.60 4.09 17.79
C SER A 4 31.74 3.09 18.95
N ASN A 5 30.74 2.87 19.80
CA ASN A 5 30.73 1.63 20.61
C ASN A 5 30.08 0.49 19.79
N ARG A 6 30.88 -0.20 18.95
CA ARG A 6 30.42 -1.40 18.22
C ARG A 6 30.52 -2.60 19.16
N ILE A 7 29.38 -3.09 19.65
CA ILE A 7 29.33 -4.29 20.49
C ILE A 7 29.37 -5.52 19.58
N PRO A 8 30.34 -6.44 19.74
CA PRO A 8 30.38 -7.67 18.95
C PRO A 8 29.20 -8.56 19.34
N LEU A 9 28.36 -8.89 18.36
CA LEU A 9 27.21 -9.77 18.51
C LEU A 9 27.57 -11.13 17.89
N SER A 10 27.67 -12.18 18.71
CA SER A 10 27.83 -13.56 18.24
C SER A 10 26.50 -14.27 18.33
N VAL A 11 25.91 -14.61 17.19
CA VAL A 11 24.60 -15.28 17.09
C VAL A 11 24.77 -16.51 16.22
N ARG A 12 24.13 -17.62 16.62
CA ARG A 12 24.01 -18.82 15.81
C ARG A 12 22.74 -18.69 14.97
N ILE A 13 22.90 -18.73 13.66
CA ILE A 13 21.80 -18.72 12.69
C ILE A 13 21.80 -20.05 11.94
N SER A 14 20.67 -20.39 11.31
CA SER A 14 20.61 -21.56 10.46
C SER A 14 21.46 -21.38 9.20
N GLN A 15 21.81 -22.48 8.53
CA GLN A 15 22.53 -22.42 7.25
C GLN A 15 21.71 -21.68 6.19
N GLU A 16 20.38 -21.89 6.19
CA GLU A 16 19.44 -21.23 5.28
C GLU A 16 19.45 -19.70 5.46
N ASP A 17 19.42 -19.22 6.70
CA ASP A 17 19.49 -17.78 7.01
C ASP A 17 20.84 -17.18 6.58
N ALA A 18 21.94 -17.92 6.75
CA ALA A 18 23.26 -17.48 6.35
C ALA A 18 23.38 -17.34 4.82
N ASP A 19 22.83 -18.31 4.09
CA ASP A 19 22.80 -18.31 2.63
C ASP A 19 21.91 -17.18 2.09
N PHE A 20 20.76 -16.94 2.74
CA PHE A 20 19.88 -15.80 2.44
C PHE A 20 20.59 -14.45 2.61
N ILE A 21 21.29 -14.25 3.74
CA ILE A 21 22.06 -13.02 3.98
C ILE A 21 23.21 -12.88 2.97
N ALA A 22 23.86 -13.99 2.58
CA ALA A 22 24.92 -13.97 1.59
C ALA A 22 24.38 -13.57 0.19
N GLY A 23 23.19 -14.04 -0.18
CA GLY A 23 22.54 -13.75 -1.47
C GLY A 23 21.89 -12.37 -1.61
N LEU A 24 21.63 -11.65 -0.50
CA LEU A 24 21.01 -10.33 -0.53
C LEU A 24 21.92 -9.28 -1.19
N ASN A 25 21.48 -8.68 -2.31
CA ASN A 25 22.16 -7.54 -2.91
C ASN A 25 21.58 -6.24 -2.36
N LEU A 26 22.33 -5.59 -1.46
CA LEU A 26 21.99 -4.30 -0.87
C LEU A 26 23.02 -3.27 -1.35
N GLU A 27 22.55 -2.13 -1.88
CA GLU A 27 23.44 -1.06 -2.36
C GLU A 27 24.39 -0.60 -1.25
N GLY A 28 25.69 -0.76 -1.47
CA GLY A 28 26.73 -0.34 -0.52
C GLY A 28 27.09 -1.34 0.58
N ALA A 29 26.51 -2.55 0.61
CA ALA A 29 26.81 -3.57 1.61
C ALA A 29 27.31 -4.88 0.97
N ASN A 30 28.62 -5.12 1.03
CA ASN A 30 29.25 -6.29 0.39
C ASN A 30 29.53 -7.42 1.39
N THR A 31 29.74 -7.08 2.67
CA THR A 31 30.00 -8.09 3.71
C THR A 31 28.71 -8.50 4.42
N PRO A 32 28.58 -9.76 4.91
CA PRO A 32 27.42 -10.18 5.70
C PRO A 32 27.15 -9.26 6.90
N SER A 33 28.20 -8.78 7.57
CA SER A 33 28.09 -7.82 8.68
C SER A 33 27.60 -6.43 8.26
N GLU A 34 27.83 -6.00 7.02
CA GLU A 34 27.23 -4.76 6.46
C GLU A 34 25.77 -4.99 6.09
N LYS A 35 25.45 -6.13 5.48
CA LYS A 35 24.08 -6.50 5.13
C LYS A 35 23.19 -6.56 6.37
N ILE A 36 23.66 -7.21 7.45
CA ILE A 36 22.95 -7.24 8.74
C ILE A 36 22.77 -5.83 9.31
N ARG A 37 23.76 -4.95 9.16
CA ARG A 37 23.65 -3.55 9.64
C ARG A 37 22.63 -2.77 8.84
N GLU A 38 22.58 -2.92 7.52
CA GLU A 38 21.58 -2.25 6.70
C GLU A 38 20.18 -2.84 6.93
N ILE A 39 20.04 -4.16 7.11
CA ILE A 39 18.77 -4.78 7.52
C ILE A 39 18.31 -4.23 8.87
N LEU A 40 19.22 -4.14 9.86
CA LEU A 40 18.90 -3.56 11.17
C LEU A 40 18.56 -2.07 11.08
N LYS A 41 19.21 -1.32 10.19
CA LYS A 41 18.92 0.09 9.96
C LYS A 41 17.56 0.26 9.29
N GLN A 42 17.23 -0.57 8.31
CA GLN A 42 15.89 -0.63 7.71
C GLN A 42 14.85 -1.03 8.76
N ALA A 43 15.08 -2.07 9.55
CA ALA A 43 14.20 -2.48 10.63
C ALA A 43 14.04 -1.39 11.70
N ARG A 44 15.09 -0.63 12.00
CA ARG A 44 15.02 0.54 12.89
C ARG A 44 14.26 1.69 12.27
N LEU A 45 14.44 1.96 10.98
CA LEU A 45 13.64 2.95 10.26
C LEU A 45 12.17 2.54 10.29
N MET A 46 11.85 1.28 10.02
CA MET A 46 10.49 0.74 10.10
C MET A 46 9.89 0.83 11.51
N ASN A 47 10.67 0.57 12.57
CA ASN A 47 10.21 0.72 13.96
C ASN A 47 10.15 2.18 14.44
N ALA A 48 11.01 3.06 13.94
CA ALA A 48 11.06 4.47 14.36
C ALA A 48 10.09 5.35 13.55
N GLN A 49 9.72 4.95 12.34
CA GLN A 49 8.75 5.62 11.48
C GLN A 49 7.30 5.22 11.77
N GLN A 50 7.04 4.50 12.85
CA GLN A 50 5.74 3.93 13.20
C GLN A 50 4.62 4.97 13.45
N GLN A 51 4.84 6.26 13.13
CA GLN A 51 3.86 7.35 13.29
C GLN A 51 3.95 8.46 12.21
N ASP A 52 4.77 8.33 11.15
CA ASP A 52 4.83 9.36 10.09
C ASP A 52 4.15 8.85 8.81
N TYR A 53 3.01 9.44 8.48
CA TYR A 53 2.29 9.19 7.24
C TYR A 53 3.19 9.30 6.00
N GLY A 54 4.11 10.26 5.95
CA GLY A 54 5.01 10.44 4.81
C GLY A 54 5.97 9.27 4.64
N ALA A 55 6.43 8.67 5.74
CA ALA A 55 7.26 7.46 5.69
C ALA A 55 6.46 6.23 5.28
N ALA A 56 5.25 6.06 5.83
CA ALA A 56 4.36 4.96 5.49
C ALA A 56 3.96 5.01 4.01
N LEU A 57 3.70 6.20 3.47
CA LEU A 57 3.40 6.40 2.04
C LEU A 57 4.59 6.03 1.15
N ASN A 58 5.78 6.54 1.43
CA ASN A 58 6.97 6.19 0.66
C ASN A 58 7.23 4.68 0.66
N GLN A 59 7.02 4.01 1.80
CA GLN A 59 7.17 2.57 1.89
C GLN A 59 6.11 1.82 1.06
N ALA A 60 4.84 2.25 1.14
CA ALA A 60 3.77 1.66 0.34
C ALA A 60 4.00 1.86 -1.17
N GLU A 61 4.43 3.04 -1.60
CA GLU A 61 4.78 3.31 -3.00
C GLU A 61 5.93 2.42 -3.47
N GLN A 62 7.01 2.32 -2.69
CA GLN A 62 8.14 1.44 -3.01
C GLN A 62 7.72 -0.02 -3.13
N PHE A 63 6.82 -0.49 -2.26
CA PHE A 63 6.29 -1.85 -2.29
C PHE A 63 5.58 -2.15 -3.61
N PHE A 64 4.76 -1.22 -4.12
CA PHE A 64 4.04 -1.39 -5.37
C PHE A 64 4.82 -0.98 -6.63
N GLN A 65 5.97 -0.30 -6.48
CA GLN A 65 6.72 0.30 -7.59
C GLN A 65 7.15 -0.71 -8.65
N THR A 66 7.66 -1.87 -8.23
CA THR A 66 8.11 -2.93 -9.16
C THR A 66 6.94 -3.43 -10.00
N ALA A 67 5.81 -3.77 -9.37
CA ALA A 67 4.61 -4.23 -10.07
C ALA A 67 4.08 -3.15 -11.02
N LYS A 68 4.03 -1.90 -10.58
CA LYS A 68 3.61 -0.76 -11.42
C LYS A 68 4.50 -0.61 -12.65
N HIS A 69 5.82 -0.69 -12.49
CA HIS A 69 6.76 -0.59 -13.61
C HIS A 69 6.63 -1.75 -14.60
N GLU A 70 6.49 -2.99 -14.12
CA GLU A 70 6.31 -4.15 -14.99
C GLU A 70 5.01 -4.05 -15.80
N VAL A 71 3.91 -3.65 -15.16
CA VAL A 71 2.63 -3.42 -15.84
C VAL A 71 2.75 -2.30 -16.88
N LEU A 72 3.30 -1.14 -16.51
CA LEU A 72 3.48 -0.02 -17.45
C LEU A 72 4.40 -0.37 -18.63
N HIS A 73 5.42 -1.19 -18.38
CA HIS A 73 6.30 -1.68 -19.43
C HIS A 73 5.56 -2.60 -20.41
N ALA A 74 4.76 -3.55 -19.89
CA ALA A 74 3.93 -4.42 -20.72
C ALA A 74 2.86 -3.64 -21.51
N GLU A 75 2.20 -2.67 -20.86
CA GLU A 75 1.25 -1.75 -21.49
C GLU A 75 1.88 -1.00 -22.67
N LYS A 76 3.08 -0.45 -22.47
CA LYS A 76 3.82 0.27 -23.52
C LYS A 76 4.19 -0.63 -24.69
N GLN A 77 4.55 -1.88 -24.45
CA GLN A 77 4.90 -2.83 -25.52
C GLN A 77 3.69 -3.23 -26.37
N LEU A 78 2.53 -3.38 -25.73
CA LEU A 78 1.29 -3.81 -26.38
C LEU A 78 0.47 -2.63 -26.94
N GLY A 79 0.82 -1.39 -26.59
CA GLY A 79 0.10 -0.19 -27.01
C GLY A 79 -1.29 -0.07 -26.35
N VAL A 80 -1.47 -0.69 -25.18
CA VAL A 80 -2.71 -0.67 -24.41
C VAL A 80 -2.49 0.07 -23.09
N HIS A 81 -3.58 0.48 -22.43
CA HIS A 81 -3.51 1.10 -21.11
C HIS A 81 -4.76 0.79 -20.31
N SER A 82 -4.61 0.48 -19.03
CA SER A 82 -5.72 0.27 -18.09
C SER A 82 -5.82 1.44 -17.10
N PRO A 83 -6.75 2.39 -17.32
CA PRO A 83 -7.08 3.43 -16.36
C PRO A 83 -7.42 2.89 -14.97
N ILE A 84 -8.09 1.74 -14.86
CA ILE A 84 -8.39 1.09 -13.56
C ILE A 84 -7.09 0.80 -12.80
N LEU A 85 -6.12 0.14 -13.44
CA LEU A 85 -4.86 -0.20 -12.78
C LEU A 85 -4.06 1.05 -12.43
N ALA A 86 -4.07 2.06 -13.31
CA ALA A 86 -3.45 3.35 -13.01
C ALA A 86 -4.02 3.99 -11.74
N ARG A 87 -5.35 3.98 -11.57
CA ARG A 87 -6.01 4.50 -10.34
C ARG A 87 -5.72 3.66 -9.11
N VAL A 88 -5.67 2.34 -9.23
CA VAL A 88 -5.34 1.46 -8.10
C VAL A 88 -3.89 1.72 -7.64
N PHE A 89 -2.93 1.80 -8.57
CA PHE A 89 -1.54 2.11 -8.24
C PHE A 89 -1.32 3.54 -7.71
N GLU A 90 -2.28 4.44 -7.93
CA GLU A 90 -2.26 5.81 -7.39
C GLU A 90 -2.85 5.87 -5.98
N LEU A 91 -3.99 5.22 -5.73
CA LEU A 91 -4.80 5.40 -4.52
C LEU A 91 -4.57 4.32 -3.45
N LEU A 92 -4.16 3.11 -3.83
CA LEU A 92 -3.91 2.03 -2.88
C LEU A 92 -2.72 2.31 -1.94
N PRO A 93 -1.60 2.91 -2.39
CA PRO A 93 -0.51 3.29 -1.49
C PRO A 93 -0.97 4.29 -0.41
N ASP A 94 -1.80 5.27 -0.77
CA ASP A 94 -2.37 6.26 0.17
C ASP A 94 -3.26 5.61 1.24
N LEU A 95 -4.15 4.69 0.83
CA LEU A 95 -4.96 3.91 1.76
C LEU A 95 -4.08 3.06 2.70
N SER A 96 -3.06 2.40 2.14
CA SER A 96 -2.14 1.55 2.90
C SER A 96 -1.32 2.36 3.91
N ALA A 97 -0.88 3.55 3.52
CA ALA A 97 -0.16 4.48 4.38
C ALA A 97 -1.04 4.95 5.54
N THR A 98 -2.27 5.37 5.26
CA THR A 98 -3.23 5.81 6.27
C THR A 98 -3.51 4.71 7.30
N LEU A 99 -3.67 3.45 6.84
CA LEU A 99 -3.85 2.29 7.72
C LEU A 99 -2.65 2.04 8.65
N ALA A 100 -1.44 2.38 8.20
CA ALA A 100 -0.21 2.13 8.93
C ALA A 100 0.22 3.29 9.84
N SER A 101 -0.14 4.54 9.51
CA SER A 101 0.34 5.75 10.19
C SER A 101 -0.65 6.37 11.16
N ASP A 102 -1.95 6.31 10.88
CA ASP A 102 -2.96 7.08 11.63
C ASP A 102 -3.53 6.27 12.81
N LEU A 103 -2.76 5.31 13.33
CA LEU A 103 -3.15 4.48 14.47
C LEU A 103 -3.39 5.37 15.70
N PRO A 104 -4.52 5.20 16.40
CA PRO A 104 -4.80 5.99 17.58
C PRO A 104 -3.78 5.69 18.68
N GLU A 105 -3.13 6.74 19.21
CA GLU A 105 -2.14 6.62 20.28
C GLU A 105 -2.78 6.21 21.61
N GLU A 106 -4.03 6.63 21.83
CA GLU A 106 -4.84 6.30 23.00
C GLU A 106 -5.95 5.33 22.61
N ALA A 107 -6.21 4.34 23.47
CA ALA A 107 -7.30 3.38 23.29
C ALA A 107 -8.66 3.98 23.68
N ASP A 108 -8.98 5.18 23.18
CA ASP A 108 -10.25 5.84 23.40
C ASP A 108 -11.19 5.72 22.18
N LEU A 109 -12.50 5.72 22.45
CA LEU A 109 -13.52 5.50 21.43
C LEU A 109 -13.56 6.64 20.39
N ASP A 110 -13.22 7.87 20.77
CA ASP A 110 -13.32 9.02 19.88
C ASP A 110 -12.14 9.09 18.91
N SER A 111 -10.94 8.69 19.32
CA SER A 111 -9.80 8.49 18.40
C SER A 111 -10.05 7.33 17.44
N LEU A 112 -10.65 6.23 17.91
CA LEU A 112 -11.04 5.11 17.03
C LEU A 112 -12.07 5.52 15.97
N LYS A 113 -13.07 6.33 16.34
CA LYS A 113 -14.05 6.87 15.37
C LYS A 113 -13.41 7.76 14.33
N LYS A 114 -12.46 8.62 14.73
CA LYS A 114 -11.73 9.49 13.78
C LYS A 114 -10.93 8.65 12.80
N TYR A 115 -10.21 7.64 13.31
CA TYR A 115 -9.47 6.72 12.47
C TYR A 115 -10.37 5.99 11.47
N GLU A 116 -11.51 5.44 11.94
CA GLU A 116 -12.51 4.80 11.08
C GLU A 116 -13.03 5.74 9.99
N GLN A 117 -13.37 6.98 10.33
CA GLN A 117 -13.83 8.00 9.38
C GLN A 117 -12.77 8.32 8.32
N GLU A 118 -11.52 8.48 8.76
CA GLU A 118 -10.40 8.80 7.87
C GLU A 118 -10.15 7.65 6.89
N ILE A 119 -10.15 6.39 7.34
CA ILE A 119 -10.05 5.21 6.47
C ILE A 119 -11.24 5.14 5.51
N MET A 120 -12.46 5.34 6.01
CA MET A 120 -13.66 5.33 5.16
C MET A 120 -13.57 6.36 4.05
N ARG A 121 -13.06 7.56 4.30
CA ARG A 121 -12.86 8.59 3.27
C ARG A 121 -11.93 8.13 2.14
N ARG A 122 -10.82 7.43 2.45
CA ARG A 122 -9.92 6.88 1.41
C ARG A 122 -10.60 5.75 0.64
N VAL A 123 -11.36 4.88 1.31
CA VAL A 123 -12.13 3.81 0.66
C VAL A 123 -13.17 4.38 -0.30
N VAL A 124 -13.93 5.39 0.12
CA VAL A 124 -14.90 6.09 -0.74
C VAL A 124 -14.21 6.71 -1.93
N ARG A 125 -13.08 7.41 -1.74
CA ARG A 125 -12.31 8.01 -2.84
C ARG A 125 -11.87 6.97 -3.87
N LEU A 126 -11.41 5.80 -3.43
CA LEU A 126 -11.07 4.69 -4.32
C LEU A 126 -12.31 4.18 -5.07
N ALA A 127 -13.40 3.91 -4.35
CA ALA A 127 -14.65 3.45 -4.95
C ALA A 127 -15.19 4.44 -5.99
N ASP A 128 -15.25 5.73 -5.66
CA ASP A 128 -15.69 6.80 -6.56
C ASP A 128 -14.83 6.86 -7.83
N SER A 129 -13.51 6.73 -7.68
CA SER A 129 -12.59 6.75 -8.82
C SER A 129 -12.83 5.57 -9.77
N ILE A 130 -13.15 4.38 -9.25
CA ILE A 130 -13.50 3.21 -10.07
C ILE A 130 -14.88 3.36 -10.70
N LEU A 131 -15.88 3.84 -9.94
CA LEU A 131 -17.24 4.06 -10.45
C LEU A 131 -17.26 5.13 -11.56
N GLN A 132 -16.46 6.19 -11.46
CA GLN A 132 -16.32 7.19 -12.52
C GLN A 132 -15.81 6.58 -13.82
N LEU A 133 -14.85 5.64 -13.74
CA LEU A 133 -14.36 4.91 -14.90
C LEU A 133 -15.44 3.99 -15.51
N ALA A 134 -16.27 3.38 -14.66
CA ALA A 134 -17.41 2.58 -15.11
C ALA A 134 -18.44 3.41 -15.90
N VAL A 135 -18.65 4.68 -15.53
CA VAL A 135 -19.54 5.60 -16.26
C VAL A 135 -19.00 5.96 -17.64
N THR A 136 -17.67 6.09 -17.78
CA THR A 136 -17.03 6.38 -19.07
C THR A 136 -17.04 5.21 -20.06
N GLY A 137 -17.31 3.99 -19.58
CA GLY A 137 -17.70 2.83 -20.38
C GLY A 137 -16.54 2.08 -21.05
N ARG A 138 -15.99 2.58 -22.16
CA ARG A 138 -15.02 1.83 -22.99
C ARG A 138 -13.59 2.32 -22.83
N GLY A 139 -12.64 1.38 -22.74
CA GLY A 139 -11.22 1.67 -22.61
C GLY A 139 -10.76 2.02 -21.19
N ALA A 140 -11.61 1.79 -20.19
CA ALA A 140 -11.25 1.91 -18.78
C ALA A 140 -10.42 0.71 -18.27
N ALA A 141 -10.42 -0.39 -19.02
CA ALA A 141 -9.73 -1.64 -18.73
C ALA A 141 -9.10 -2.20 -20.01
N TYR A 142 -8.29 -3.25 -19.88
CA TYR A 142 -7.79 -4.01 -21.04
C TYR A 142 -8.92 -4.71 -21.80
N ASP A 143 -9.92 -5.17 -21.07
CA ASP A 143 -11.15 -5.76 -21.58
C ASP A 143 -12.34 -5.06 -20.91
N ASP A 144 -13.23 -4.49 -21.72
CA ASP A 144 -14.42 -3.77 -21.24
C ASP A 144 -15.34 -4.69 -20.41
N ALA A 145 -15.25 -6.03 -20.56
CA ALA A 145 -15.98 -6.99 -19.75
C ALA A 145 -15.61 -6.96 -18.26
N VAL A 146 -14.42 -6.45 -17.89
CA VAL A 146 -13.99 -6.35 -16.49
C VAL A 146 -14.94 -5.49 -15.66
N LEU A 147 -15.57 -4.49 -16.26
CA LEU A 147 -16.54 -3.64 -15.57
C LEU A 147 -17.84 -4.37 -15.20
N ALA A 148 -18.12 -5.54 -15.80
CA ALA A 148 -19.27 -6.36 -15.44
C ALA A 148 -19.20 -6.88 -13.99
N GLU A 149 -18.00 -7.00 -13.42
CA GLU A 149 -17.79 -7.38 -12.01
C GLU A 149 -18.44 -6.40 -11.02
N LEU A 150 -18.72 -5.16 -11.45
CA LEU A 150 -19.40 -4.16 -10.63
C LEU A 150 -20.91 -4.43 -10.47
N GLU A 151 -21.50 -5.36 -11.21
CA GLU A 151 -22.95 -5.58 -11.23
C GLU A 151 -23.54 -5.79 -9.82
N ASN A 152 -22.92 -6.65 -9.02
CA ASN A 152 -23.40 -6.94 -7.66
C ASN A 152 -23.23 -5.74 -6.73
N THR A 153 -22.10 -5.03 -6.84
CA THR A 153 -21.82 -3.81 -6.06
C THR A 153 -22.84 -2.71 -6.37
N LEU A 154 -23.20 -2.53 -7.64
CA LEU A 154 -24.22 -1.56 -8.06
C LEU A 154 -25.63 -1.94 -7.57
N LYS A 155 -25.96 -3.24 -7.55
CA LYS A 155 -27.22 -3.73 -6.96
C LYS A 155 -27.30 -3.40 -5.46
N LEU A 156 -26.21 -3.64 -4.72
CA LEU A 156 -26.13 -3.29 -3.30
C LEU A 156 -26.24 -1.79 -3.08
N ALA A 157 -25.51 -0.98 -3.87
CA ALA A 157 -25.59 0.47 -3.81
C ALA A 157 -27.03 0.97 -4.05
N ARG A 158 -27.75 0.38 -5.00
CA ARG A 158 -29.17 0.71 -5.26
C ARG A 158 -30.07 0.38 -4.06
N ILE A 159 -29.88 -0.78 -3.43
CA ILE A 159 -30.67 -1.16 -2.25
C ILE A 159 -30.41 -0.19 -1.08
N VAL A 160 -29.15 0.15 -0.84
CA VAL A 160 -28.76 1.13 0.19
C VAL A 160 -29.36 2.50 -0.10
N TRP A 161 -29.33 2.93 -1.36
CA TRP A 161 -29.93 4.20 -1.80
C TRP A 161 -31.44 4.24 -1.55
N GLN A 162 -32.17 3.18 -1.94
CA GLN A 162 -33.62 3.10 -1.74
C GLN A 162 -33.99 3.18 -0.25
N ARG A 163 -33.24 2.50 0.61
CA ARG A 163 -33.44 2.57 2.05
C ARG A 163 -33.20 3.97 2.61
N TYR A 164 -32.21 4.69 2.09
CA TYR A 164 -31.93 6.07 2.47
C TYR A 164 -33.06 7.02 2.06
N GLU A 165 -33.65 6.84 0.87
CA GLU A 165 -34.83 7.59 0.43
C GLU A 165 -36.05 7.30 1.31
N ASP A 166 -36.30 6.05 1.65
CA ASP A 166 -37.44 5.63 2.48
C ASP A 166 -37.34 6.12 3.94
N GLU A 167 -36.13 6.24 4.50
CA GLU A 167 -35.89 6.79 5.85
C GLU A 167 -35.94 8.33 5.89
N ALA A 168 -35.89 9.00 4.73
CA ALA A 168 -35.93 10.46 4.60
C ALA A 168 -37.35 11.04 4.39
N VAL A 169 -38.38 10.19 4.24
CA VAL A 169 -39.80 10.54 4.09
C VAL A 169 -40.56 10.33 5.40
#